data_AF-A0A8D8ID66-F1
#
_entry.id   AF-A0A8D8ID66-F1
#
_cell.length_a   1.000
_cell.length_b   1.000
_cell.length_c   1.000
_cell.angle_alpha   90.00
_cell.angle_beta   90.00
_cell.angle_gamma   90.00
#
_symmetry.space_group_name_H-M   'P 1'
#
loop_
_entity.id
_entity.type
_entity.pdbx_description
1 polymer ?
#
loop_
_entity_poly.entity_id
_entity_poly.type
_entity_poly.pdbx_seq_one_letter_code
_entity_poly.pdbx_strand_id
1 'polypeptide(L)'
;EFQPSKKPLDFCENPEVVRARYEERRRSKQQARGGGGGSAGGPSGSGGSQQAPERDVVGKAKGQGQDKAVLQNRKHKNENKAAKGNHNRKAGATFKRNKGMIPS
;
A
#
# COMPACT_ATOMS: atom_id res chain seq x y z
N GLU A 1 -14.79 7.39 -33.73
CA GLU A 1 -14.23 7.39 -32.36
C GLU A 1 -13.60 8.74 -32.07
N PHE A 2 -13.99 9.41 -30.98
CA PHE A 2 -13.42 10.70 -30.61
C PHE A 2 -12.11 10.47 -29.86
N GLN A 3 -10.99 10.78 -30.49
CA GLN A 3 -9.65 10.73 -29.89
C GLN A 3 -9.39 12.04 -29.15
N PRO A 4 -9.36 12.10 -27.81
CA PRO A 4 -9.12 13.35 -27.09
C PRO A 4 -7.67 13.79 -27.32
N SER A 5 -7.47 14.80 -28.16
CA SER A 5 -6.17 15.41 -28.40
C SER A 5 -5.75 16.19 -27.15
N LYS A 6 -4.58 15.88 -26.58
CA LYS A 6 -4.01 16.65 -25.47
C LYS A 6 -3.47 17.99 -26.00
N LYS A 7 -4.33 18.99 -26.10
CA LYS A 7 -3.91 20.35 -26.44
C LYS A 7 -3.39 21.02 -25.17
N PRO A 8 -2.28 21.78 -25.25
CA PRO A 8 -1.67 22.41 -24.07
C PRO A 8 -2.54 23.48 -23.39
N LEU A 9 -3.71 23.83 -23.96
CA LEU A 9 -4.65 24.84 -23.47
C LEU A 9 -6.05 24.27 -23.18
N ASP A 10 -6.16 22.98 -22.89
CA ASP A 10 -7.46 22.38 -22.56
C ASP A 10 -7.80 22.64 -21.09
N PHE A 11 -8.44 23.78 -20.82
CA PHE A 11 -8.71 24.27 -19.46
C PHE A 11 -9.76 23.45 -18.71
N CYS A 12 -10.64 22.75 -19.43
CA CYS A 12 -11.72 21.94 -18.88
C CYS A 12 -11.63 20.52 -19.44
N GLU A 13 -10.74 19.70 -18.89
CA GLU A 13 -10.71 18.27 -19.23
C GLU A 13 -12.05 17.61 -18.84
N ASN A 14 -12.61 16.80 -19.75
CA ASN A 14 -13.82 16.03 -19.46
C ASN A 14 -13.57 15.10 -18.24
N PRO A 15 -14.43 15.12 -17.20
CA PRO A 15 -14.25 14.32 -15.99
C PRO A 15 -14.14 12.81 -16.26
N GLU A 16 -14.80 12.30 -17.30
CA GLU A 16 -14.74 10.88 -17.67
C GLU A 16 -13.35 10.47 -18.17
N VAL A 17 -12.65 11.36 -18.88
CA VAL A 17 -11.28 11.12 -19.36
C VAL A 17 -10.29 11.09 -18.19
N VAL A 18 -10.49 11.97 -17.20
CA VAL A 18 -9.68 12.00 -15.97
C VAL A 18 -9.89 10.72 -15.17
N ARG A 19 -11.16 10.30 -15.02
CA ARG A 19 -11.54 9.09 -14.30
C ARG A 19 -10.96 7.84 -14.96
N ALA A 20 -11.12 7.70 -16.28
CA ALA A 20 -10.55 6.59 -17.05
C ALA A 20 -9.02 6.52 -16.90
N ARG A 21 -8.32 7.65 -16.99
CA ARG A 21 -6.86 7.74 -16.81
C ARG A 21 -6.44 7.32 -15.39
N TYR A 22 -7.23 7.68 -14.38
CA TYR A 22 -6.96 7.30 -12.99
C TYR A 22 -7.20 5.81 -12.75
N GLU A 23 -8.29 5.26 -13.27
CA GLU A 23 -8.63 3.84 -13.18
C GLU A 23 -7.61 2.96 -13.92
N GLU A 24 -7.16 3.39 -15.10
CA GLU A 24 -6.08 2.73 -15.84
C GLU A 24 -4.77 2.72 -15.04
N ARG A 25 -4.36 3.86 -14.46
CA ARG A 25 -3.18 3.93 -13.60
C ARG A 25 -3.30 3.05 -12.35
N ARG A 26 -4.51 2.97 -11.78
CA ARG A 26 -4.79 2.10 -10.63
C ARG A 26 -4.69 0.64 -11.05
N ARG A 27 -5.26 0.28 -12.20
CA ARG A 27 -5.23 -1.08 -12.76
C ARG A 27 -3.81 -1.50 -13.11
N SER A 28 -3.02 -0.65 -13.77
CA SER A 28 -1.62 -0.94 -14.10
C SER A 28 -0.76 -1.10 -12.83
N LYS A 29 -1.00 -0.28 -11.79
CA LYS A 29 -0.33 -0.44 -10.50
C LYS A 29 -0.72 -1.73 -9.77
N GLN A 30 -1.96 -2.18 -9.92
CA GLN A 30 -2.42 -3.47 -9.39
C GLN A 30 -1.84 -4.64 -10.19
N GLN A 31 -1.76 -4.53 -11.51
CA GLN A 31 -1.16 -5.54 -12.40
C GLN A 31 0.36 -5.65 -12.20
N ALA A 32 1.07 -4.52 -12.10
CA ALA A 32 2.51 -4.48 -11.82
C ALA A 32 2.86 -4.99 -10.42
N ARG A 33 1.88 -5.03 -9.50
CA ARG A 33 2.01 -5.66 -8.19
C ARG A 33 1.84 -7.18 -8.23
N GLY A 34 1.70 -7.78 -9.42
CA GLY A 34 1.87 -9.21 -9.67
C GLY A 34 1.05 -10.09 -8.72
N GLY A 35 -0.27 -10.18 -8.94
CA GLY A 35 -1.09 -11.33 -8.52
C GLY A 35 -0.92 -11.85 -7.08
N GLY A 36 -0.57 -10.99 -6.12
CA GLY A 36 -0.28 -11.38 -4.73
C GLY A 36 -0.80 -10.34 -3.76
N GLY A 37 -1.87 -10.69 -3.05
CA GLY A 37 -2.67 -9.81 -2.20
C GLY A 37 -1.87 -8.99 -1.18
N GLY A 38 -2.28 -7.74 -1.03
CA GLY A 38 -1.70 -6.81 -0.07
C GLY A 38 -2.68 -5.71 0.33
N SER A 39 -3.70 -6.09 1.11
CA SER A 39 -4.45 -5.20 2.00
C SER A 39 -5.15 -3.99 1.35
N ALA A 40 -6.25 -4.25 0.63
CA ALA A 40 -7.36 -3.31 0.56
C ALA A 40 -8.57 -4.03 1.19
N GLY A 41 -9.10 -3.48 2.27
CA GLY A 41 -10.18 -4.08 3.06
C GLY A 41 -11.39 -4.45 2.21
N GLY A 42 -11.82 -5.69 2.35
CA GLY A 42 -13.06 -6.25 1.83
C GLY A 42 -13.37 -7.53 2.64
N PRO A 43 -14.65 -7.79 2.99
CA PRO A 43 -15.00 -8.82 3.95
C PRO A 43 -14.86 -10.22 3.33
N SER A 44 -14.56 -11.18 4.19
CA SER A 44 -14.48 -12.64 3.97
C SER A 44 -15.18 -13.18 2.72
N GLY A 45 -14.41 -13.82 1.84
CA GLY A 45 -14.91 -14.64 0.74
C GLY A 45 -13.87 -15.71 0.39
N SER A 46 -14.22 -16.96 0.65
CA SER A 46 -13.40 -18.17 0.55
C SER A 46 -12.84 -18.42 -0.85
N GLY A 47 -11.55 -18.76 -0.93
CA GLY A 47 -10.95 -19.33 -2.14
C GLY A 47 -9.43 -19.40 -2.06
N GLY A 48 -8.89 -20.45 -1.44
CA GLY A 48 -7.45 -20.73 -1.38
C GLY A 48 -6.71 -19.99 -0.26
N SER A 49 -6.88 -20.43 0.98
CA SER A 49 -6.19 -19.88 2.14
C SER A 49 -4.69 -20.21 2.09
N GLN A 50 -3.90 -19.38 1.41
CA GLN A 50 -2.57 -19.10 1.95
C GLN A 50 -2.85 -18.30 3.22
N GLN A 51 -2.89 -18.99 4.38
CA GLN A 51 -3.10 -18.34 5.67
C GLN A 51 -2.11 -17.18 5.73
N ALA A 52 -2.64 -15.97 5.87
CA ALA A 52 -1.80 -14.80 6.06
C ALA A 52 -0.78 -15.14 7.17
N PRO A 53 0.53 -14.89 6.96
CA PRO A 53 1.54 -15.39 7.87
C PRO A 53 1.20 -14.95 9.28
N GLU A 54 1.06 -15.91 10.18
CA GLU A 54 0.69 -15.68 11.57
C GLU A 54 1.66 -14.67 12.17
N ARG A 55 1.17 -13.46 12.49
CA ARG A 55 1.99 -12.33 12.97
C ARG A 55 2.06 -12.28 14.49
N ASP A 56 1.84 -13.41 15.14
CA ASP A 56 1.88 -13.45 16.59
C ASP A 56 3.32 -13.22 17.10
N VAL A 57 3.41 -12.37 18.10
CA VAL A 57 4.63 -11.96 18.81
C VAL A 57 4.57 -12.31 20.28
N VAL A 58 3.39 -12.65 20.80
CA VAL A 58 3.14 -13.01 22.19
C VAL A 58 3.71 -14.40 22.46
N GLY A 59 3.35 -15.38 21.61
CA GLY A 59 3.86 -16.74 21.71
C GLY A 59 3.26 -17.55 22.86
N LYS A 60 3.86 -18.72 23.11
CA LYS A 60 3.36 -19.69 24.10
C LYS A 60 3.70 -19.29 25.53
N ALA A 61 3.00 -19.89 26.50
CA ALA A 61 3.23 -19.67 27.93
C ALA A 61 4.67 -20.01 28.36
N LYS A 62 5.12 -19.45 29.48
CA LYS A 62 6.48 -19.66 30.01
C LYS A 62 6.74 -21.16 30.25
N GLY A 63 7.89 -21.65 29.78
CA GLY A 63 8.32 -23.04 29.95
C GLY A 63 7.97 -23.98 28.79
N GLN A 64 7.16 -23.54 27.81
CA GLN A 64 6.75 -24.38 26.67
C GLN A 64 7.60 -24.19 25.39
N GLY A 65 8.70 -23.44 25.48
CA GLY A 65 9.46 -23.01 24.29
C GLY A 65 8.67 -22.04 23.41
N GLN A 66 9.32 -21.47 22.40
CA GLN A 66 8.68 -20.54 21.46
C GLN A 66 8.87 -21.03 20.03
N ASP A 67 7.84 -20.88 19.21
CA ASP A 67 7.90 -21.28 17.81
C ASP A 67 8.81 -20.34 17.01
N LYS A 68 9.51 -20.88 16.01
CA LYS A 68 10.43 -20.11 15.16
C LYS A 68 9.74 -18.90 14.50
N ALA A 69 8.47 -19.04 14.14
CA ALA A 69 7.66 -17.96 13.57
C ALA A 69 7.54 -16.76 14.52
N VAL A 70 7.27 -17.00 15.81
CA VAL A 70 7.15 -15.95 16.84
C VAL A 70 8.47 -15.20 17.02
N LEU A 71 9.60 -15.92 17.01
CA LEU A 71 10.93 -15.30 17.11
C LEU A 71 11.23 -14.41 15.91
N GLN A 72 10.93 -14.87 14.69
CA GLN A 72 11.10 -14.08 13.47
C GLN A 72 10.18 -12.85 13.46
N ASN A 73 8.92 -13.02 13.88
CA ASN A 73 7.98 -11.91 14.01
C ASN A 73 8.46 -10.85 15.01
N ARG A 74 9.04 -11.28 16.13
CA ARG A 74 9.59 -10.38 17.15
C ARG A 74 10.80 -9.61 16.62
N LYS A 75 11.71 -10.30 15.93
CA LYS A 75 12.84 -9.69 15.22
C LYS A 75 12.36 -8.65 14.21
N HIS A 76 11.45 -9.02 13.32
CA HIS A 76 10.88 -8.11 12.34
C HIS A 76 10.17 -6.91 12.97
N LYS A 77 9.46 -7.08 14.08
CA LYS A 77 8.79 -5.98 14.80
C LYS A 77 9.79 -5.02 15.40
N ASN A 78 10.92 -5.51 15.92
CA ASN A 78 11.98 -4.68 16.48
C ASN A 78 12.74 -3.91 15.39
N GLU A 79 13.20 -4.61 14.36
CA GLU A 79 14.00 -4.02 13.28
C GLU A 79 13.19 -3.01 12.43
N ASN A 80 11.95 -3.36 12.09
CA ASN A 80 11.12 -2.52 11.21
C ASN A 80 10.28 -1.48 11.98
N LYS A 81 10.43 -1.38 13.31
CA LYS A 81 9.66 -0.43 14.14
C LYS A 81 9.83 1.01 13.64
N ALA A 82 11.06 1.40 13.34
CA ALA A 82 11.39 2.73 12.86
C ALA A 82 11.13 2.90 11.34
N ALA A 83 11.22 1.82 10.57
CA ALA A 83 11.04 1.85 9.11
C ALA A 83 9.65 2.36 8.72
N LYS A 84 8.58 1.87 9.35
CA LYS A 84 7.21 2.34 9.07
C LYS A 84 6.95 3.77 9.55
N GLY A 85 7.44 4.14 10.73
CA GLY A 85 7.22 5.47 11.30
C GLY A 85 7.93 6.59 10.54
N ASN A 86 9.21 6.39 10.18
CA ASN A 86 10.01 7.40 9.49
C ASN A 86 9.64 7.52 8.00
N HIS A 87 9.31 6.40 7.34
CA HIS A 87 8.91 6.43 5.93
C HIS A 87 7.61 7.21 5.73
N ASN A 88 6.63 7.07 6.64
CA ASN A 88 5.38 7.84 6.59
C ASN A 88 5.61 9.34 6.79
N ARG A 89 6.53 9.73 7.70
CA ARG A 89 6.90 11.14 7.89
C ARG A 89 7.56 11.73 6.65
N LYS A 90 8.52 11.02 6.05
CA LYS A 90 9.18 11.46 4.81
C LYS A 90 8.19 11.58 3.66
N ALA A 91 7.38 10.53 3.41
CA ALA A 91 6.38 10.54 2.35
C ALA A 91 5.35 11.66 2.54
N GLY A 92 4.87 11.87 3.76
CA GLY A 92 3.95 12.96 4.09
C GLY A 92 4.57 14.34 3.90
N ALA A 93 5.84 14.54 4.32
CA ALA A 93 6.56 15.79 4.10
C ALA A 93 6.77 16.06 2.60
N THR A 94 7.18 15.06 1.82
CA THR A 94 7.32 15.18 0.37
C THR A 94 5.98 15.49 -0.30
N PHE A 95 4.90 14.81 0.10
CA PHE A 95 3.56 15.09 -0.41
C PHE A 95 3.14 16.55 -0.17
N LYS A 96 3.34 17.05 1.06
CA LYS A 96 3.03 18.44 1.42
C LYS A 96 3.87 19.44 0.63
N ARG A 97 5.18 19.21 0.45
CA ARG A 97 6.05 20.05 -0.40
C ARG A 97 5.57 20.06 -1.86
N ASN A 98 5.31 18.89 -2.44
CA ASN A 98 4.86 18.78 -3.83
C ASN A 98 3.49 19.43 -4.08
N LYS A 99 2.69 19.64 -3.03
CA LYS A 99 1.40 20.33 -3.09
C LYS A 99 1.48 21.82 -2.71
N GLY A 100 2.68 22.36 -2.49
CA GLY A 100 2.86 23.77 -2.12
C GLY A 100 2.35 24.10 -0.71
N MET A 101 2.16 23.11 0.15
CA MET A 101 1.65 23.29 1.52
C MET A 101 2.74 23.61 2.54
N ILE A 102 4.02 23.61 2.12
CA ILE A 102 5.15 24.01 2.96
C ILE A 102 5.82 25.20 2.27
N PRO A 103 5.84 26.37 2.91
CA PRO A 103 6.57 27.53 2.37
C PRO A 103 8.07 27.23 2.34
N SER A 104 8.74 27.72 1.30
CA SER A 104 10.20 27.64 1.11
C SER A 104 10.96 28.50 2.09
#